data_AF-A0A9J6PH25-F1
#
_entry.id   AF-A0A9J6PH25-F1
#
_cell.length_a   1.000
_cell.length_b   1.000
_cell.length_c   1.000
_cell.angle_alpha   90.00
_cell.angle_beta   90.00
_cell.angle_gamma   90.00
#
_symmetry.space_group_name_H-M   'P 1'
#
loop_
_entity.id
_entity.type
_entity.pdbx_description
1 polymer ?
#
loop_
_entity_poly.entity_id
_entity_poly.type
_entity_poly.pdbx_seq_one_letter_code
_entity_poly.pdbx_strand_id
1 'polypeptide(L)'
;MLEKLLQATFLSILVMSSPVFSQEYDNLKNYSTLENADKLFQNEEITTAVKNLLKSQYDDFAGNFDVFGEPHLLNDGGVFVDGWLQHLRQENASALVVKPDGKIYAAWVTPDSEKIMYVTNDTEAKSIQPDINAWASEFKTISFQGKVLPKPLADNESKVKYFESPKFSVKVILSCADRSVACNKATYFGKRKSDGETVRLLGKVVRTQCDSAICPVSYYEFENRNTKYKYLLKITRPSLEVSIDNKTMVTENGVWSNGTE
;
A
#
# COMPACT_ATOMS: atom_id res chain seq x y z
N MET A 1 69.48 -53.87 -19.37
CA MET A 1 69.08 -54.19 -17.99
C MET A 1 69.49 -53.01 -17.10
N LEU A 2 68.59 -52.04 -16.90
CA LEU A 2 68.44 -51.33 -15.62
C LEU A 2 67.17 -50.47 -15.71
N GLU A 3 66.14 -50.92 -15.00
CA GLU A 3 64.94 -50.16 -14.67
C GLU A 3 65.26 -48.97 -13.75
N LYS A 4 64.31 -48.02 -13.68
CA LYS A 4 63.94 -47.08 -12.59
C LYS A 4 64.03 -45.62 -13.03
N LEU A 5 63.13 -44.70 -12.67
CA LEU A 5 61.88 -44.71 -11.90
C LEU A 5 61.16 -43.40 -12.23
N LEU A 6 59.83 -43.46 -12.32
CA LEU A 6 58.89 -42.35 -12.37
C LEU A 6 59.06 -41.43 -11.13
N GLN A 7 59.21 -40.11 -11.31
CA GLN A 7 58.78 -39.13 -10.31
C GLN A 7 58.12 -37.94 -11.01
N ALA A 8 56.80 -38.03 -11.18
CA ALA A 8 55.97 -36.88 -11.49
C ALA A 8 55.82 -36.07 -10.20
N THR A 9 56.51 -34.94 -10.12
CA THR A 9 56.30 -33.93 -9.07
C THR A 9 54.92 -33.30 -9.27
N PHE A 10 53.96 -33.71 -8.45
CA PHE A 10 52.67 -33.05 -8.28
C PHE A 10 52.90 -31.73 -7.55
N LEU A 11 52.98 -30.63 -8.30
CA LEU A 11 53.00 -29.28 -7.72
C LEU A 11 51.56 -28.93 -7.32
N SER A 12 51.16 -29.28 -6.10
CA SER A 12 49.92 -28.79 -5.49
C SER A 12 50.04 -27.29 -5.27
N ILE A 13 49.52 -26.50 -6.21
CA ILE A 13 49.29 -25.07 -6.02
C ILE A 13 48.17 -24.94 -4.99
N LEU A 14 48.55 -24.69 -3.75
CA LEU A 14 47.65 -24.29 -2.68
C LEU A 14 47.10 -22.90 -3.04
N VAL A 15 45.86 -22.84 -3.54
CA VAL A 15 45.16 -21.57 -3.74
C VAL A 15 44.90 -21.01 -2.34
N MET A 16 45.75 -20.10 -1.86
CA MET A 16 45.44 -19.28 -0.71
C MET A 16 44.26 -18.39 -1.09
N SER A 17 43.05 -18.79 -0.71
CA SER A 17 41.91 -17.88 -0.66
C SER A 17 42.29 -16.74 0.25
N SER A 18 42.53 -15.56 -0.31
CA SER A 18 42.73 -14.35 0.47
C SER A 18 41.55 -14.21 1.44
N PRO A 19 41.77 -13.96 2.74
CA PRO A 19 40.67 -13.56 3.59
C PRO A 19 40.08 -12.29 2.96
N VAL A 20 38.79 -12.33 2.66
CA VAL A 20 38.02 -11.11 2.44
C VAL A 20 38.19 -10.32 3.72
N PHE A 21 38.94 -9.22 3.67
CA PHE A 21 39.06 -8.31 4.81
C PHE A 21 37.64 -7.87 5.19
N SER A 22 37.15 -8.35 6.33
CA SER A 22 35.99 -7.73 6.98
C SER A 22 36.48 -6.38 7.47
N GLN A 23 35.96 -5.32 6.85
CA GLN A 23 36.27 -3.96 7.24
C GLN A 23 35.55 -3.68 8.55
N GLU A 24 36.29 -3.66 9.65
CA GLU A 24 35.73 -3.32 10.97
C GLU A 24 35.50 -1.81 11.04
N TYR A 25 34.29 -1.42 11.45
CA TYR A 25 33.94 -0.01 11.67
C TYR A 25 33.97 0.31 13.15
N ASP A 26 34.94 1.13 13.55
CA ASP A 26 35.02 1.66 14.90
C ASP A 26 34.12 2.88 15.10
N ASN A 27 33.69 3.07 16.35
CA ASN A 27 33.00 4.28 16.82
C ASN A 27 31.67 4.61 16.10
N LEU A 28 30.94 3.60 15.61
CA LEU A 28 29.62 3.80 14.96
C LEU A 28 28.60 4.55 15.84
N LYS A 29 28.73 4.45 17.16
CA LYS A 29 27.96 5.24 18.13
C LYS A 29 28.03 6.76 17.88
N ASN A 30 29.11 7.27 17.29
CA ASN A 30 29.22 8.69 17.00
C ASN A 30 28.16 9.18 16.00
N TYR A 31 27.61 8.29 15.17
CA TYR A 31 26.59 8.61 14.17
C TYR A 31 25.15 8.35 14.65
N SER A 32 24.98 7.82 15.88
CA SER A 32 23.66 7.42 16.40
C SER A 32 22.86 8.59 17.00
N THR A 33 23.07 9.81 16.52
CA THR A 33 22.41 11.03 17.00
C THR A 33 22.06 11.93 15.83
N LEU A 34 20.98 12.70 15.94
CA LEU A 34 20.55 13.65 14.91
C LEU A 34 21.64 14.64 14.49
N GLU A 35 22.46 15.13 15.43
CA GLU A 35 23.55 16.09 15.16
C GLU A 35 24.68 15.51 14.30
N ASN A 36 24.84 14.18 14.28
CA ASN A 36 26.00 13.53 13.69
C ASN A 36 25.66 12.48 12.63
N ALA A 37 24.38 12.27 12.32
CA ALA A 37 23.97 11.23 11.38
C ALA A 37 24.43 11.52 9.94
N ASP A 38 24.47 12.79 9.55
CA ASP A 38 25.01 13.23 8.26
C ASP A 38 26.50 12.91 8.12
N LYS A 39 27.26 12.95 9.22
CA LYS A 39 28.69 12.63 9.24
C LYS A 39 28.99 11.17 8.87
N LEU A 40 28.00 10.28 8.97
CA LEU A 40 28.14 8.90 8.47
C LEU A 40 28.47 8.87 6.97
N PHE A 41 27.85 9.78 6.19
CA PHE A 41 28.06 9.92 4.75
C PHE A 41 29.29 10.77 4.39
N GLN A 42 29.99 11.30 5.41
CA GLN A 42 31.28 11.98 5.26
C GLN A 42 32.45 11.03 5.59
N ASN A 43 32.18 9.88 6.20
CA ASN A 43 33.17 8.85 6.44
C ASN A 43 33.50 8.15 5.11
N GLU A 44 34.75 8.28 4.65
CA GLU A 44 35.18 7.80 3.33
C GLU A 44 35.03 6.27 3.18
N GLU A 45 35.37 5.51 4.22
CA GLU A 45 35.30 4.06 4.22
C GLU A 45 33.86 3.56 4.10
N ILE A 46 32.98 4.04 4.99
CA ILE A 46 31.55 3.69 4.99
C ILE A 46 30.92 4.12 3.68
N THR A 47 31.17 5.34 3.23
CA THR A 47 30.60 5.88 1.98
C THR A 47 31.06 5.09 0.76
N THR A 48 32.33 4.69 0.71
CA THR A 48 32.87 3.86 -0.37
C THR A 48 32.23 2.47 -0.36
N ALA A 49 32.07 1.86 0.80
CA ALA A 49 31.41 0.56 0.93
C ALA A 49 29.94 0.62 0.50
N VAL A 50 29.20 1.67 0.89
CA VAL A 50 27.80 1.88 0.45
C VAL A 50 27.72 2.11 -1.06
N LYS A 51 28.61 2.94 -1.64
CA LYS A 51 28.71 3.14 -3.10
C LYS A 51 29.00 1.84 -3.84
N ASN A 52 29.92 1.03 -3.34
CA ASN A 52 30.26 -0.26 -3.95
C ASN A 52 29.09 -1.26 -3.87
N LEU A 53 28.34 -1.24 -2.77
CA LEU A 53 27.15 -2.08 -2.59
C LEU A 53 26.02 -1.69 -3.56
N LEU A 54 25.71 -0.40 -3.63
CA LEU A 54 24.55 0.12 -4.38
C LEU A 54 24.84 0.36 -5.86
N LYS A 55 26.10 0.59 -6.22
CA LYS A 55 26.58 0.87 -7.59
C LYS A 55 25.79 2.04 -8.20
N SER A 56 25.14 1.83 -9.34
CA SER A 56 24.33 2.84 -10.03
C SER A 56 23.10 3.31 -9.24
N GLN A 57 22.71 2.59 -8.19
CA GLN A 57 21.56 2.96 -7.35
C GLN A 57 21.95 3.83 -6.15
N TYR A 58 23.24 4.19 -6.01
CA TYR A 58 23.71 4.99 -4.89
C TYR A 58 23.03 6.37 -4.83
N ASP A 59 22.89 7.05 -5.96
CA ASP A 59 22.34 8.40 -6.00
C ASP A 59 20.84 8.42 -5.63
N ASP A 60 20.07 7.43 -6.08
CA ASP A 60 18.65 7.27 -5.70
C ASP A 60 18.49 7.06 -4.19
N PHE A 61 19.41 6.31 -3.58
CA PHE A 61 19.42 6.07 -2.15
C PHE A 61 19.89 7.30 -1.36
N ALA A 62 21.02 7.91 -1.74
CA ALA A 62 21.65 9.00 -1.00
C ALA A 62 20.89 10.32 -1.17
N GLY A 63 20.20 10.50 -2.31
CA GLY A 63 19.39 11.68 -2.61
C GLY A 63 18.19 11.86 -1.69
N ASN A 64 17.84 10.87 -0.87
CA ASN A 64 16.73 10.96 0.08
C ASN A 64 17.11 11.61 1.41
N PHE A 65 18.36 11.95 1.71
CA PHE A 65 18.77 12.43 3.05
C PHE A 65 18.71 13.97 3.23
N ASP A 66 17.59 14.60 2.89
CA ASP A 66 17.37 16.03 3.19
C ASP A 66 16.94 16.26 4.66
N VAL A 67 16.10 15.36 5.17
CA VAL A 67 15.66 15.33 6.57
C VAL A 67 16.05 13.97 7.15
N PHE A 68 16.68 13.97 8.32
CA PHE A 68 17.03 12.74 9.05
C PHE A 68 15.90 12.37 10.02
N GLY A 69 15.69 11.06 10.21
CA GLY A 69 14.77 10.52 11.21
C GLY A 69 15.36 10.48 12.60
N GLU A 70 15.17 9.38 13.32
CA GLU A 70 15.76 9.18 14.65
C GLU A 70 16.90 8.15 14.57
N PRO A 71 18.14 8.59 14.27
CA PRO A 71 19.32 7.76 14.37
C PRO A 71 19.43 7.09 15.73
N HIS A 72 19.82 5.82 15.76
CA HIS A 72 20.02 5.11 17.02
C HIS A 72 21.04 3.99 16.90
N LEU A 73 21.56 3.59 18.05
CA LEU A 73 22.53 2.51 18.20
C LEU A 73 21.79 1.18 18.34
N LEU A 74 22.25 0.16 17.63
CA LEU A 74 21.76 -1.21 17.73
C LEU A 74 22.44 -1.93 18.90
N ASN A 75 21.81 -3.00 19.39
CA ASN A 75 22.34 -3.79 20.51
C ASN A 75 23.70 -4.45 20.20
N ASP A 76 24.00 -4.70 18.92
CA ASP A 76 25.26 -5.28 18.46
C ASP A 76 26.34 -4.23 18.17
N GLY A 77 26.09 -2.95 18.51
CA GLY A 77 27.02 -1.85 18.27
C GLY A 77 26.92 -1.22 16.87
N GLY A 78 26.02 -1.73 16.02
CA GLY A 78 25.71 -1.08 14.74
C GLY A 78 24.98 0.25 14.91
N VAL A 79 24.82 0.98 13.81
CA VAL A 79 24.03 2.22 13.76
C VAL A 79 22.96 2.14 12.69
N PHE A 80 21.76 2.62 13.03
CA PHE A 80 20.67 2.86 12.09
C PHE A 80 20.55 4.35 11.81
N VAL A 81 20.38 4.70 10.54
CA VAL A 81 19.97 6.04 10.10
C VAL A 81 18.92 5.92 9.01
N ASP A 82 17.91 6.79 9.04
CA ASP A 82 16.98 6.97 7.93
C ASP A 82 16.84 8.46 7.58
N GLY A 83 16.36 8.70 6.36
CA GLY A 83 16.13 10.05 5.86
C GLY A 83 15.11 10.09 4.73
N TRP A 84 14.54 11.26 4.49
CA TRP A 84 13.59 11.52 3.41
C TRP A 84 13.73 12.94 2.83
N LEU A 85 13.27 13.12 1.59
CA LEU A 85 13.09 14.45 1.02
C LEU A 85 12.01 15.20 1.80
N GLN A 86 12.22 16.49 2.06
CA GLN A 86 11.30 17.28 2.88
C GLN A 86 9.84 17.12 2.40
N HIS A 87 8.94 16.76 3.34
CA HIS A 87 7.51 16.49 3.09
C HIS A 87 7.17 15.23 2.27
N LEU A 88 8.15 14.41 1.86
CA LEU A 88 7.95 13.27 0.95
C LEU A 88 8.34 11.92 1.56
N ARG A 89 8.22 11.73 2.89
CA ARG A 89 8.61 10.48 3.58
C ARG A 89 7.96 9.23 2.98
N GLN A 90 6.74 9.32 2.45
CA GLN A 90 6.03 8.15 1.92
C GLN A 90 6.42 7.80 0.48
N GLU A 91 7.10 8.71 -0.23
CA GLU A 91 7.43 8.61 -1.65
C GLU A 91 8.93 8.59 -1.92
N ASN A 92 9.74 9.18 -1.04
CA ASN A 92 11.19 9.35 -1.15
C ASN A 92 11.84 9.23 0.22
N ALA A 93 12.36 8.05 0.52
CA ALA A 93 12.97 7.78 1.81
C ALA A 93 13.99 6.66 1.70
N SER A 94 15.01 6.72 2.54
CA SER A 94 16.09 5.73 2.64
C SER A 94 16.35 5.36 4.08
N ALA A 95 16.80 4.13 4.30
CA ALA A 95 17.28 3.63 5.58
C ALA A 95 18.56 2.83 5.40
N LEU A 96 19.47 2.96 6.37
CA LEU A 96 20.78 2.35 6.37
C LEU A 96 21.11 1.78 7.74
N VAL A 97 21.60 0.56 7.73
CA VAL A 97 22.26 -0.05 8.89
C VAL A 97 23.70 -0.37 8.52
N VAL A 98 24.62 0.10 9.36
CA VAL A 98 26.04 -0.25 9.31
C VAL A 98 26.39 -0.99 10.60
N LYS A 99 26.96 -2.19 10.49
CA LYS A 99 27.40 -3.00 11.63
C LYS A 99 28.91 -2.92 11.84
N PRO A 100 29.41 -3.19 13.06
CA PRO A 100 30.84 -3.15 13.35
C PRO A 100 31.66 -4.13 12.50
N ASP A 101 31.09 -5.27 12.09
CA ASP A 101 31.74 -6.31 11.27
C ASP A 101 31.76 -6.01 9.75
N GLY A 102 31.39 -4.79 9.37
CA GLY A 102 31.37 -4.34 7.97
C GLY A 102 30.10 -4.71 7.21
N LYS A 103 29.13 -5.37 7.85
CA LYS A 103 27.82 -5.65 7.22
C LYS A 103 27.03 -4.35 7.07
N ILE A 104 26.48 -4.17 5.88
CA ILE A 104 25.69 -3.02 5.47
C ILE A 104 24.36 -3.53 4.95
N TYR A 105 23.29 -2.88 5.37
CA TYR A 105 21.94 -3.10 4.88
C TYR A 105 21.38 -1.75 4.48
N ALA A 106 20.93 -1.62 3.24
CA ALA A 106 20.39 -0.39 2.70
C ALA A 106 19.02 -0.66 2.08
N ALA A 107 18.07 0.22 2.35
CA ALA A 107 16.75 0.20 1.76
C ALA A 107 16.34 1.60 1.31
N TRP A 108 15.57 1.70 0.23
CA TRP A 108 15.06 2.98 -0.23
C TRP A 108 13.80 2.86 -1.06
N VAL A 109 13.11 3.99 -1.21
CA VAL A 109 12.00 4.20 -2.12
C VAL A 109 12.20 5.53 -2.85
N THR A 110 11.80 5.56 -4.11
CA THR A 110 11.71 6.74 -4.99
C THR A 110 10.29 6.80 -5.58
N PRO A 111 9.86 7.90 -6.23
CA PRO A 111 8.48 8.05 -6.69
C PRO A 111 8.05 6.98 -7.69
N ASP A 112 9.02 6.48 -8.47
CA ASP A 112 8.82 5.47 -9.50
C ASP A 112 9.00 4.03 -9.00
N SER A 113 9.36 3.86 -7.72
CA SER A 113 9.59 2.55 -7.14
C SER A 113 8.32 1.69 -7.14
N GLU A 114 8.44 0.47 -7.65
CA GLU A 114 7.34 -0.52 -7.60
C GLU A 114 7.30 -1.31 -6.29
N LYS A 115 8.40 -1.31 -5.56
CA LYS A 115 8.58 -1.96 -4.25
C LYS A 115 9.65 -1.20 -3.47
N ILE A 116 9.72 -1.44 -2.16
CA ILE A 116 10.89 -1.01 -1.37
C ILE A 116 12.10 -1.77 -1.88
N MET A 117 13.12 -1.05 -2.30
CA MET A 117 14.40 -1.61 -2.71
C MET A 117 15.20 -1.97 -1.47
N TYR A 118 15.90 -3.11 -1.50
CA TYR A 118 16.70 -3.61 -0.38
C TYR A 118 17.92 -4.33 -0.89
N VAL A 119 19.09 -3.95 -0.36
CA VAL A 119 20.39 -4.53 -0.72
C VAL A 119 21.23 -4.69 0.54
N THR A 120 21.97 -5.79 0.63
CA THR A 120 22.95 -6.03 1.70
C THR A 120 24.17 -6.80 1.19
N ASN A 121 25.32 -6.58 1.82
CA ASN A 121 26.52 -7.40 1.63
C ASN A 121 26.59 -8.58 2.62
N ASP A 122 25.63 -8.71 3.54
CA ASP A 122 25.53 -9.86 4.45
C ASP A 122 25.02 -11.09 3.70
N THR A 123 25.94 -11.93 3.24
CA THR A 123 25.62 -13.15 2.50
C THR A 123 24.90 -14.21 3.34
N GLU A 124 24.91 -14.06 4.67
CA GLU A 124 24.26 -14.98 5.60
C GLU A 124 22.85 -14.52 6.01
N ALA A 125 22.42 -13.33 5.57
CA ALA A 125 21.12 -12.77 5.90
C ALA A 125 19.98 -13.65 5.37
N LYS A 126 19.15 -14.16 6.29
CA LYS A 126 17.96 -14.98 5.96
C LYS A 126 16.65 -14.19 5.93
N SER A 127 16.67 -12.96 6.44
CA SER A 127 15.52 -12.07 6.54
C SER A 127 15.97 -10.61 6.39
N ILE A 128 15.00 -9.70 6.21
CA ILE A 128 15.25 -8.27 6.26
C ILE A 128 15.80 -7.91 7.65
N GLN A 129 16.77 -7.00 7.69
CA GLN A 129 17.32 -6.48 8.95
C GLN A 129 16.18 -5.83 9.79
N PRO A 130 16.11 -6.08 11.12
CA PRO A 130 14.95 -5.71 11.94
C PRO A 130 14.54 -4.23 11.90
N ASP A 131 15.48 -3.30 12.00
CA ASP A 131 15.24 -1.85 12.01
C ASP A 131 14.82 -1.34 10.63
N ILE A 132 15.42 -1.88 9.55
CA ILE A 132 14.95 -1.64 8.18
C ILE A 132 13.54 -2.17 7.99
N ASN A 133 13.21 -3.33 8.57
CA ASN A 133 11.86 -3.87 8.51
C ASN A 133 10.86 -3.02 9.31
N ALA A 134 11.27 -2.47 10.45
CA ALA A 134 10.47 -1.53 11.23
C ALA A 134 10.22 -0.22 10.45
N TRP A 135 11.27 0.37 9.89
CA TRP A 135 11.18 1.53 9.00
C TRP A 135 10.23 1.28 7.81
N ALA A 136 10.37 0.13 7.14
CA ALA A 136 9.52 -0.25 6.01
C ALA A 136 8.05 -0.43 6.40
N SER A 137 7.75 -0.74 7.65
CA SER A 137 6.37 -0.92 8.13
C SER A 137 5.57 0.38 8.24
N GLU A 138 6.25 1.54 8.18
CA GLU A 138 5.61 2.85 8.21
C GLU A 138 5.00 3.27 6.86
N PHE A 139 5.37 2.58 5.77
CA PHE A 139 4.86 2.86 4.43
C PHE A 139 3.48 2.24 4.23
N LYS A 140 2.52 3.04 3.78
CA LYS A 140 1.12 2.60 3.63
C LYS A 140 0.84 1.88 2.31
N THR A 141 1.59 2.20 1.26
CA THR A 141 1.26 1.87 -0.12
C THR A 141 2.33 1.04 -0.82
N ILE A 142 3.43 0.71 -0.13
CA ILE A 142 4.56 -0.01 -0.71
C ILE A 142 5.25 -0.87 0.35
N SER A 143 5.80 -2.00 -0.09
CA SER A 143 6.50 -2.99 0.73
C SER A 143 7.66 -3.60 -0.06
N PHE A 144 8.47 -4.46 0.57
CA PHE A 144 9.51 -5.24 -0.13
C PHE A 144 8.94 -6.18 -1.21
N GLN A 145 7.67 -6.56 -1.13
CA GLN A 145 7.01 -7.45 -2.08
C GLN A 145 6.34 -6.72 -3.24
N GLY A 146 6.26 -5.39 -3.21
CA GLY A 146 5.53 -4.60 -4.21
C GLY A 146 4.70 -3.49 -3.60
N LYS A 147 4.04 -2.72 -4.47
CA LYS A 147 2.99 -1.78 -4.09
C LYS A 147 1.93 -2.54 -3.29
N VAL A 148 1.75 -2.11 -2.05
CA VAL A 148 0.64 -2.55 -1.23
C VAL A 148 -0.58 -1.83 -1.79
N LEU A 149 -1.31 -2.54 -2.64
CA LEU A 149 -2.64 -2.09 -3.02
C LEU A 149 -3.40 -1.85 -1.71
N PRO A 150 -4.11 -0.72 -1.57
CA PRO A 150 -5.12 -0.61 -0.53
C PRO A 150 -5.94 -1.90 -0.60
N LYS A 151 -6.08 -2.58 0.54
CA LYS A 151 -6.96 -3.74 0.72
C LYS A 151 -8.20 -3.46 -0.13
N PRO A 152 -8.61 -4.34 -1.08
CA PRO A 152 -9.61 -4.00 -2.07
C PRO A 152 -10.78 -3.35 -1.32
N LEU A 153 -11.12 -2.13 -1.72
CA LEU A 153 -12.21 -1.38 -1.13
C LEU A 153 -13.47 -2.17 -1.42
N ALA A 154 -13.82 -3.11 -0.55
CA ALA A 154 -15.02 -3.89 -0.70
C ALA A 154 -16.17 -2.91 -0.49
N ASP A 155 -16.91 -2.60 -1.55
CA ASP A 155 -18.19 -1.92 -1.42
C ASP A 155 -19.10 -2.83 -0.59
N ASN A 156 -19.17 -2.57 0.71
CA ASN A 156 -19.94 -3.34 1.69
C ASN A 156 -21.46 -3.09 1.56
N GLU A 157 -21.89 -2.32 0.56
CA GLU A 157 -23.29 -2.16 0.23
C GLU A 157 -23.87 -3.50 -0.24
N SER A 158 -25.01 -3.89 0.34
CA SER A 158 -25.68 -5.14 -0.03
C SER A 158 -26.07 -5.12 -1.51
N LYS A 159 -25.77 -6.21 -2.24
CA LYS A 159 -26.09 -6.33 -3.68
C LYS A 159 -27.59 -6.15 -3.94
N VAL A 160 -28.40 -6.69 -3.04
CA VAL A 160 -29.85 -6.68 -3.11
C VAL A 160 -30.38 -6.07 -1.83
N LYS A 161 -31.26 -5.09 -1.97
CA LYS A 161 -31.99 -4.49 -0.86
C LYS A 161 -33.46 -4.38 -1.18
N TYR A 162 -34.26 -4.39 -0.13
CA TYR A 162 -35.70 -4.24 -0.20
C TYR A 162 -36.12 -3.01 0.59
N PHE A 163 -37.02 -2.22 0.02
CA PHE A 163 -37.68 -1.13 0.71
C PHE A 163 -39.19 -1.42 0.74
N GLU A 164 -39.74 -1.45 1.94
CA GLU A 164 -41.15 -1.71 2.18
C GLU A 164 -41.82 -0.49 2.80
N SER A 165 -42.94 -0.07 2.22
CA SER A 165 -43.80 1.02 2.70
C SER A 165 -45.27 0.56 2.68
N PRO A 166 -46.22 1.33 3.24
CA PRO A 166 -47.63 0.97 3.18
C PRO A 166 -48.17 0.75 1.77
N LYS A 167 -47.72 1.52 0.76
CA LYS A 167 -48.26 1.41 -0.61
C LYS A 167 -47.30 0.77 -1.63
N PHE A 168 -46.02 0.65 -1.32
CA PHE A 168 -45.02 0.12 -2.26
C PHE A 168 -44.12 -0.95 -1.65
N SER A 169 -43.77 -1.93 -2.48
CA SER A 169 -42.68 -2.88 -2.28
C SER A 169 -41.63 -2.63 -3.36
N VAL A 170 -40.37 -2.47 -2.98
CA VAL A 170 -39.29 -2.16 -3.91
C VAL A 170 -38.10 -3.08 -3.68
N LYS A 171 -37.57 -3.66 -4.77
CA LYS A 171 -36.27 -4.33 -4.80
C LYS A 171 -35.25 -3.47 -5.55
N VAL A 172 -34.12 -3.19 -4.93
CA VAL A 172 -32.96 -2.51 -5.53
C VAL A 172 -31.84 -3.52 -5.72
N ILE A 173 -31.27 -3.58 -6.93
CA ILE A 173 -30.15 -4.45 -7.27
C ILE A 173 -28.97 -3.63 -7.80
N LEU A 174 -27.82 -3.71 -7.13
CA LEU A 174 -26.57 -3.14 -7.61
C LEU A 174 -26.09 -3.87 -8.87
N SER A 175 -25.75 -3.13 -9.92
CA SER A 175 -25.51 -3.66 -11.27
C SER A 175 -24.05 -3.53 -11.72
N CYS A 176 -23.10 -3.70 -10.81
CA CYS A 176 -21.66 -3.62 -11.08
C CYS A 176 -20.99 -5.00 -11.04
N ALA A 177 -20.11 -5.28 -12.00
CA ALA A 177 -19.34 -6.52 -12.08
C ALA A 177 -18.11 -6.51 -11.15
N ASP A 178 -17.49 -5.34 -11.00
CA ASP A 178 -16.34 -5.11 -10.14
C ASP A 178 -16.78 -4.42 -8.84
N ARG A 179 -16.33 -4.97 -7.71
CA ARG A 179 -16.59 -4.46 -6.35
C ARG A 179 -15.35 -3.92 -5.66
N SER A 180 -14.22 -3.86 -6.37
CA SER A 180 -12.99 -3.18 -5.92
C SER A 180 -13.11 -1.65 -6.03
N VAL A 181 -14.17 -1.17 -6.66
CA VAL A 181 -14.56 0.24 -6.78
C VAL A 181 -16.01 0.45 -6.30
N ALA A 182 -16.35 1.67 -5.89
CA ALA A 182 -17.70 2.02 -5.48
C ALA A 182 -18.72 1.72 -6.60
N CYS A 183 -19.69 0.84 -6.32
CA CYS A 183 -20.75 0.58 -7.27
C CYS A 183 -21.73 1.75 -7.28
N ASN A 184 -21.82 2.41 -8.44
CA ASN A 184 -22.68 3.57 -8.64
C ASN A 184 -23.86 3.32 -9.59
N LYS A 185 -24.12 2.05 -9.96
CA LYS A 185 -25.22 1.65 -10.85
C LYS A 185 -26.20 0.75 -10.11
N ALA A 186 -27.49 1.04 -10.23
CA ALA A 186 -28.54 0.25 -9.61
C ALA A 186 -29.76 0.08 -10.52
N THR A 187 -30.49 -1.02 -10.31
CA THR A 187 -31.79 -1.28 -10.94
C THR A 187 -32.88 -1.32 -9.87
N TYR A 188 -33.94 -0.56 -10.09
CA TYR A 188 -35.15 -0.52 -9.26
C TYR A 188 -36.22 -1.43 -9.86
N PHE A 189 -36.86 -2.23 -9.00
CA PHE A 189 -38.06 -3.01 -9.30
C PHE A 189 -39.12 -2.66 -8.26
N GLY A 190 -40.08 -1.82 -8.64
CA GLY A 190 -41.16 -1.40 -7.76
C GLY A 190 -42.45 -2.13 -8.07
N LYS A 191 -43.22 -2.43 -7.03
CA LYS A 191 -44.59 -2.94 -7.10
C LYS A 191 -45.49 -2.06 -6.23
N ARG A 192 -46.55 -1.54 -6.83
CA ARG A 192 -47.63 -0.85 -6.11
C ARG A 192 -48.55 -1.89 -5.48
N LYS A 193 -48.87 -1.75 -4.20
CA LYS A 193 -49.62 -2.76 -3.45
C LYS A 193 -51.12 -2.74 -3.74
N SER A 194 -51.67 -1.60 -4.16
CA SER A 194 -53.10 -1.42 -4.41
C SER A 194 -53.62 -2.22 -5.61
N ASP A 195 -52.83 -2.30 -6.68
CA ASP A 195 -53.22 -2.91 -7.96
C ASP A 195 -52.19 -3.93 -8.48
N GLY A 196 -51.03 -4.05 -7.82
CA GLY A 196 -49.96 -4.95 -8.24
C GLY A 196 -49.14 -4.45 -9.43
N GLU A 197 -49.35 -3.22 -9.91
CA GLU A 197 -48.61 -2.64 -11.02
C GLU A 197 -47.11 -2.61 -10.73
N THR A 198 -46.29 -2.95 -11.72
CA THR A 198 -44.83 -3.01 -11.57
C THR A 198 -44.10 -2.06 -12.51
N VAL A 199 -42.94 -1.58 -12.09
CA VAL A 199 -42.05 -0.77 -12.92
C VAL A 199 -40.60 -1.15 -12.68
N ARG A 200 -39.82 -1.15 -13.76
CA ARG A 200 -38.38 -1.37 -13.74
C ARG A 200 -37.65 -0.13 -14.22
N LEU A 201 -36.73 0.39 -13.42
CA LEU A 201 -35.99 1.63 -13.72
C LEU A 201 -34.50 1.41 -13.54
N LEU A 202 -33.71 2.03 -14.41
CA LEU A 202 -32.26 2.14 -14.24
C LEU A 202 -31.95 3.42 -13.47
N GLY A 203 -30.92 3.38 -12.65
CA GLY A 203 -30.55 4.51 -11.83
C GLY A 203 -29.13 4.43 -11.30
N LYS A 204 -28.83 5.34 -10.38
CA LYS A 204 -27.52 5.51 -9.78
C LYS A 204 -27.60 5.46 -8.27
N VAL A 205 -26.48 5.03 -7.68
CA VAL A 205 -26.25 5.10 -6.24
C VAL A 205 -25.60 6.45 -5.96
N VAL A 206 -26.19 7.24 -5.07
CA VAL A 206 -25.62 8.53 -4.63
C VAL A 206 -25.08 8.36 -3.23
N ARG A 207 -23.81 8.73 -3.03
CA ARG A 207 -23.06 8.55 -1.79
C ARG A 207 -22.86 9.88 -1.08
N THR A 208 -22.71 9.83 0.23
CA THR A 208 -22.33 11.00 1.03
C THR A 208 -20.90 11.41 0.69
N GLN A 209 -20.54 12.67 0.94
CA GLN A 209 -19.13 13.08 0.95
C GLN A 209 -18.46 12.56 2.23
N CYS A 210 -17.25 12.03 2.11
CA CYS A 210 -16.46 11.49 3.22
C CYS A 210 -14.98 11.38 2.83
N ASP A 211 -14.09 11.18 3.80
CA ASP A 211 -12.64 11.08 3.59
C ASP A 211 -12.17 9.65 3.23
N SER A 212 -13.10 8.78 2.84
CA SER A 212 -12.82 7.38 2.45
C SER A 212 -12.96 7.19 0.95
N ALA A 213 -12.18 6.26 0.38
CA ALA A 213 -12.22 5.99 -1.04
C ALA A 213 -13.55 5.36 -1.54
N ILE A 214 -14.34 4.73 -0.64
CA ILE A 214 -15.76 4.41 -0.88
C ILE A 214 -16.59 5.02 0.26
N CYS A 215 -17.47 5.94 -0.08
CA CYS A 215 -18.36 6.57 0.90
C CYS A 215 -19.70 5.82 1.08
N PRO A 216 -20.35 5.95 2.25
CA PRO A 216 -21.67 5.37 2.49
C PRO A 216 -22.73 5.84 1.48
N VAL A 217 -23.68 4.96 1.17
CA VAL A 217 -24.83 5.31 0.32
C VAL A 217 -25.74 6.28 1.07
N SER A 218 -26.04 7.42 0.44
CA SER A 218 -26.98 8.41 0.94
C SER A 218 -28.40 8.10 0.47
N TYR A 219 -28.55 7.90 -0.85
CA TYR A 219 -29.82 7.58 -1.49
C TYR A 219 -29.61 6.93 -2.86
N TYR A 220 -30.66 6.31 -3.38
CA TYR A 220 -30.71 5.86 -4.78
C TYR A 220 -31.59 6.81 -5.59
N GLU A 221 -31.19 7.05 -6.83
CA GLU A 221 -31.90 7.91 -7.77
C GLU A 221 -32.19 7.15 -9.06
N PHE A 222 -33.47 7.08 -9.44
CA PHE A 222 -33.93 6.42 -10.65
C PHE A 222 -34.82 7.34 -11.47
N GLU A 223 -34.79 7.17 -12.79
CA GLU A 223 -35.59 7.98 -13.70
C GLU A 223 -36.31 7.10 -14.71
N ASN A 224 -37.58 7.42 -14.97
CA ASN A 224 -38.28 6.86 -16.12
C ASN A 224 -38.06 7.78 -17.32
N ARG A 225 -37.21 7.33 -18.25
CA ARG A 225 -36.82 8.09 -19.46
C ARG A 225 -38.01 8.54 -20.31
N ASN A 226 -39.16 7.85 -20.21
CA ASN A 226 -40.32 8.12 -21.05
C ASN A 226 -41.28 9.15 -20.44
N THR A 227 -41.18 9.44 -19.14
CA THR A 227 -42.25 10.16 -18.42
C THR A 227 -41.76 11.28 -17.52
N LYS A 228 -40.44 11.57 -17.49
CA LYS A 228 -39.79 12.55 -16.59
C LYS A 228 -40.00 12.28 -15.08
N TYR A 229 -40.48 11.10 -14.72
CA TYR A 229 -40.62 10.74 -13.31
C TYR A 229 -39.25 10.45 -12.72
N LYS A 230 -39.00 11.01 -11.53
CA LYS A 230 -37.81 10.77 -10.74
C LYS A 230 -38.18 10.11 -9.42
N TYR A 231 -37.43 9.09 -9.05
CA TYR A 231 -37.65 8.29 -7.84
C TYR A 231 -36.40 8.40 -6.97
N LEU A 232 -36.57 8.85 -5.72
CA LEU A 232 -35.51 8.92 -4.73
C LEU A 232 -35.82 7.99 -3.57
N LEU A 233 -34.88 7.12 -3.23
CA LEU A 233 -34.96 6.19 -2.10
C LEU A 233 -33.88 6.52 -1.08
N LYS A 234 -34.26 7.11 0.06
CA LYS A 234 -33.34 7.61 1.08
C LYS A 234 -32.94 6.51 2.07
N ILE A 235 -31.70 6.52 2.56
CA ILE A 235 -31.19 5.54 3.53
C ILE A 235 -31.43 5.97 4.98
N THR A 236 -30.93 7.14 5.40
CA THR A 236 -30.92 7.56 6.83
C THR A 236 -32.30 7.86 7.40
N ARG A 237 -33.21 8.38 6.59
CA ARG A 237 -34.64 8.52 6.89
C ARG A 237 -35.38 7.76 5.79
N PRO A 238 -35.62 6.45 5.99
CA PRO A 238 -36.09 5.58 4.92
C PRO A 238 -37.39 6.09 4.31
N SER A 239 -37.31 6.56 3.07
CA SER A 239 -38.46 7.08 2.35
C SER A 239 -38.32 6.91 0.85
N LEU A 240 -39.45 6.71 0.18
CA LEU A 240 -39.62 6.81 -1.26
C LEU A 240 -40.23 8.17 -1.59
N GLU A 241 -39.54 8.94 -2.44
CA GLU A 241 -40.05 10.16 -3.04
C GLU A 241 -40.19 9.97 -4.54
N VAL A 242 -41.37 10.31 -5.09
CA VAL A 242 -41.61 10.31 -6.53
C VAL A 242 -41.98 11.73 -6.95
N SER A 243 -41.27 12.26 -7.93
CA SER A 243 -41.48 13.60 -8.48
C SER A 243 -41.63 13.60 -9.99
N ILE A 244 -42.32 14.61 -10.51
CA ILE A 244 -42.51 14.87 -11.94
C ILE A 244 -42.16 16.34 -12.17
N ASP A 245 -41.31 16.65 -13.14
CA ASP A 245 -40.85 18.03 -13.40
C ASP A 245 -40.41 18.75 -12.10
N ASN A 246 -39.67 18.04 -11.24
CA ASN A 246 -39.21 18.49 -9.91
C ASN A 246 -40.30 18.81 -8.86
N LYS A 247 -41.58 18.53 -9.16
CA LYS A 247 -42.66 18.59 -8.18
C LYS A 247 -42.87 17.22 -7.53
N THR A 248 -42.72 17.14 -6.21
CA THR A 248 -42.97 15.92 -5.45
C THR A 248 -44.46 15.58 -5.48
N MET A 249 -44.77 14.37 -5.94
CA MET A 249 -46.14 13.82 -6.03
C MET A 249 -46.42 12.81 -4.93
N VAL A 250 -45.38 12.09 -4.50
CA VAL A 250 -45.46 11.04 -3.48
C VAL A 250 -44.28 11.18 -2.54
N THR A 251 -44.56 11.06 -1.25
CA THR A 251 -43.56 10.82 -0.20
C THR A 251 -44.10 9.75 0.73
N GLU A 252 -43.39 8.64 0.84
CA GLU A 252 -43.77 7.55 1.73
C GLU A 252 -42.60 7.09 2.58
N ASN A 253 -42.82 7.01 3.88
CA ASN A 253 -41.87 6.40 4.79
C ASN A 253 -41.95 4.88 4.68
N GLY A 254 -40.83 4.22 4.94
CA GLY A 254 -40.75 2.77 4.91
C GLY A 254 -39.61 2.22 5.75
N VAL A 255 -39.23 0.98 5.45
CA VAL A 255 -38.14 0.27 6.11
C VAL A 255 -37.27 -0.44 5.08
N TRP A 256 -35.97 -0.48 5.34
CA TRP A 256 -35.01 -1.22 4.53
C TRP A 256 -34.75 -2.60 5.13
N SER A 257 -34.57 -3.58 4.26
CA SER A 257 -33.96 -4.87 4.61
C SER A 257 -32.95 -5.29 3.54
N ASN A 258 -31.97 -6.08 3.94
CA ASN A 258 -30.97 -6.64 3.03
C ASN A 258 -31.45 -7.98 2.49
N GLY A 259 -31.18 -8.25 1.22
CA GLY A 259 -31.37 -9.56 0.61
C GLY A 259 -30.05 -10.32 0.51
N THR A 260 -30.10 -11.64 0.74
CA THR A 260 -29.08 -12.57 0.24
C THR A 260 -29.49 -13.01 -1.15
N GLU A 261 -28.53 -13.09 -2.08
CA GLU A 261 -28.73 -13.88 -3.31
C GLU A 261 -28.81 -15.36 -2.99
#